data_AF-A0A950ZK68-F1
#
_entry.id   AF-A0A950ZK68-F1
#
_cell.length_a   1.000
_cell.length_b   1.000
_cell.length_c   1.000
_cell.angle_alpha   90.00
_cell.angle_beta   90.00
_cell.angle_gamma   90.00
#
_symmetry.space_group_name_H-M   'P 1'
#
loop_
_entity.id
_entity.type
_entity.pdbx_description
1 polymer ?
#
loop_
_entity_poly.entity_id
_entity_poly.type
_entity_poly.pdbx_seq_one_letter_code
_entity_poly.pdbx_strand_id
1 'polypeptide(L)'
;MSLTFVIGTAADVFGEALARAVESALAPHFAVPASHAQGAYESEPVDATGWRRLQERVLRTLDVAPQLTTIDAYQAVYVPEAHAQIEHLPVANAADPLQVGSLPALIDELQRFAASASLPTDDVELMQLAAHYLEGDDADRDLDVQTYVQLMLTAKQASARGQALWVVT
;
A
#
# COMPACT_ATOMS: atom_id res chain seq x y z
N MET A 1 -15.35 7.71 -0.41
CA MET A 1 -13.96 8.22 -0.32
C MET A 1 -13.11 7.29 -1.15
N SER A 2 -12.19 7.84 -1.93
CA SER A 2 -11.24 7.04 -2.71
C SER A 2 -10.04 6.66 -1.86
N LEU A 3 -9.33 5.64 -2.29
CA LEU A 3 -8.05 5.21 -1.77
C LEU A 3 -7.06 5.22 -2.93
N THR A 4 -5.89 5.78 -2.71
CA THR A 4 -4.82 5.86 -3.69
C THR A 4 -3.51 5.36 -3.08
N PHE A 5 -2.73 4.66 -3.89
CA PHE A 5 -1.41 4.20 -3.53
C PHE A 5 -0.34 5.06 -4.20
N VAL A 6 0.54 5.66 -3.41
CA VAL A 6 1.56 6.59 -3.90
C VAL A 6 2.95 6.00 -3.68
N ILE A 7 3.78 5.97 -4.72
CA ILE A 7 5.19 5.60 -4.63
C ILE A 7 6.00 6.88 -4.59
N GLY A 8 6.70 7.13 -3.48
CA GLY A 8 7.43 8.37 -3.28
C GLY A 8 7.85 8.64 -1.84
N THR A 9 7.94 9.93 -1.52
CA THR A 9 8.36 10.50 -0.23
C THR A 9 7.15 11.07 0.48
N ALA A 10 7.32 11.44 1.75
CA ALA A 10 6.29 12.10 2.52
C ALA A 10 5.86 13.44 1.87
N ALA A 11 6.76 14.13 1.16
CA ALA A 11 6.46 15.38 0.47
C ALA A 11 5.52 15.24 -0.73
N ASP A 12 5.36 14.04 -1.30
CA ASP A 12 4.41 13.80 -2.39
C ASP A 12 2.99 13.54 -1.87
N VAL A 13 2.85 13.21 -0.58
CA VAL A 13 1.58 12.82 0.05
C VAL A 13 1.06 13.89 1.00
N PHE A 14 1.96 14.58 1.71
CA PHE A 14 1.61 15.53 2.76
C PHE A 14 2.11 16.95 2.45
N GLY A 15 1.45 17.93 3.06
CA GLY A 15 1.97 19.31 3.05
C GLY A 15 3.34 19.42 3.72
N GLU A 16 4.15 20.40 3.28
CA GLU A 16 5.58 20.56 3.62
C GLU A 16 5.92 20.41 5.12
N ALA A 17 5.08 20.94 6.02
CA ALA A 17 5.31 20.85 7.46
C ALA A 17 5.15 19.41 7.99
N LEU A 18 4.10 18.71 7.57
CA LEU A 18 3.83 17.34 7.98
C LEU A 18 4.80 16.36 7.30
N ALA A 19 5.11 16.58 6.02
CA ALA A 19 6.10 15.79 5.29
C ALA A 19 7.46 15.76 6.03
N ARG A 20 7.96 16.92 6.45
CA ARG A 20 9.20 17.01 7.25
C ARG A 20 9.10 16.32 8.60
N ALA A 21 7.95 16.41 9.27
CA ALA A 21 7.74 15.74 10.55
C ALA A 21 7.75 14.21 10.38
N VAL A 22 7.11 13.70 9.32
CA VAL A 22 7.10 12.28 8.95
C VAL A 22 8.50 11.79 8.61
N GLU A 23 9.23 12.50 7.74
CA GLU A 23 10.61 12.14 7.37
C GLU A 23 11.54 12.14 8.58
N SER A 24 11.41 13.13 9.47
CA SER A 24 12.17 13.17 10.72
C SER A 24 11.85 12.02 11.66
N ALA A 25 10.62 11.49 11.62
CA ALA A 25 10.22 10.34 12.42
C ALA A 25 10.72 9.02 11.80
N LEU A 26 10.74 8.91 10.47
CA LEU A 26 11.19 7.71 9.76
C LEU A 26 12.72 7.55 9.76
N ALA A 27 13.47 8.64 9.55
CA ALA A 27 14.91 8.61 9.33
C ALA A 27 15.76 7.90 10.41
N PRO A 28 15.43 7.96 11.72
CA PRO A 28 16.17 7.23 12.75
C PRO A 28 15.96 5.70 12.71
N HIS A 29 14.88 5.25 12.08
CA HIS A 29 14.42 3.85 12.12
C HIS A 29 14.63 3.14 10.78
N PHE A 30 14.50 3.87 9.67
CA PHE A 30 14.47 3.33 8.31
C PHE A 30 15.29 4.20 7.36
N ALA A 31 16.07 3.56 6.48
CA ALA A 31 16.76 4.16 5.35
C ALA A 31 15.80 4.42 4.19
N VAL A 32 14.85 5.32 4.39
CA VAL A 32 13.95 5.80 3.33
C VAL A 32 14.67 6.87 2.51
N PRO A 33 14.77 6.73 1.17
CA PRO A 33 15.42 7.73 0.34
C PRO A 33 14.70 9.08 0.43
N ALA A 34 15.43 10.16 0.70
CA ALA A 34 14.89 11.52 0.76
C ALA A 34 14.58 12.14 -0.62
N SER A 35 14.91 11.46 -1.71
CA SER A 35 14.68 11.95 -3.08
C SER A 35 14.44 10.81 -4.06
N HIS A 36 13.56 11.04 -5.03
CA HIS A 36 13.25 10.08 -6.08
C HIS A 36 14.24 10.17 -7.22
N ALA A 37 14.87 9.07 -7.60
CA ALA A 37 15.55 8.99 -8.88
C ALA A 37 14.56 8.97 -10.08
N GLN A 38 13.30 8.57 -9.85
CA GLN A 38 12.31 8.27 -10.90
C GLN A 38 10.98 9.04 -10.76
N GLY A 39 10.92 10.08 -9.93
CA GLY A 39 9.68 10.82 -9.64
C GLY A 39 8.66 10.03 -8.81
N ALA A 40 7.61 10.71 -8.36
CA ALA A 40 6.47 10.07 -7.70
C ALA A 40 5.58 9.35 -8.72
N TYR A 41 4.93 8.27 -8.28
CA TYR A 41 3.86 7.61 -9.03
C TYR A 41 2.62 7.54 -8.16
N GLU A 42 1.47 7.77 -8.76
CA GLU A 42 0.16 7.70 -8.13
C GLU A 42 -0.67 6.66 -8.87
N SER A 43 -1.26 5.73 -8.13
CA SER A 43 -2.16 4.73 -8.69
C SER A 43 -3.47 5.34 -9.16
N GLU A 44 -4.22 4.62 -10.00
CA GLU A 44 -5.64 4.93 -10.15
C GLU A 44 -6.36 4.77 -8.80
N PRO A 45 -7.34 5.64 -8.48
CA PRO A 45 -8.07 5.58 -7.22
C PRO A 45 -9.01 4.38 -7.20
N VAL A 46 -9.06 3.69 -6.07
CA VAL A 46 -10.03 2.61 -5.78
C VAL A 46 -11.02 3.06 -4.70
N ASP A 47 -12.16 2.38 -4.56
CA ASP A 47 -13.08 2.68 -3.46
C ASP A 47 -12.46 2.28 -2.11
N ALA A 48 -12.46 3.19 -1.12
CA ALA A 48 -11.87 2.93 0.20
C ALA A 48 -12.54 1.74 0.94
N THR A 49 -13.79 1.42 0.61
CA THR A 49 -14.50 0.21 1.12
C THR A 49 -13.81 -1.06 0.66
N GLY A 50 -13.16 -1.03 -0.51
CA GLY A 50 -12.38 -2.14 -1.06
C GLY A 50 -11.23 -2.57 -0.14
N TRP A 51 -10.57 -1.63 0.56
CA TRP A 51 -9.55 -1.94 1.56
C TRP A 51 -10.09 -2.83 2.69
N ARG A 52 -11.20 -2.40 3.30
CA ARG A 52 -11.84 -3.16 4.37
C ARG A 52 -12.30 -4.53 3.89
N ARG A 53 -12.89 -4.62 2.69
CA ARG A 53 -13.33 -5.91 2.12
C ARG A 53 -12.15 -6.83 1.83
N LEU A 54 -11.02 -6.28 1.36
CA LEU A 54 -9.77 -7.00 1.18
C LEU A 54 -9.27 -7.57 2.52
N GLN A 55 -9.22 -6.74 3.57
CA GLN A 55 -8.83 -7.18 4.92
C GLN A 55 -9.72 -8.31 5.43
N GLU A 56 -11.05 -8.17 5.32
CA GLU A 56 -12.02 -9.19 5.73
C GLU A 56 -11.87 -10.50 4.92
N ARG A 57 -11.49 -10.42 3.64
CA ARG A 57 -11.23 -11.62 2.83
C ARG A 57 -9.88 -12.24 3.17
N VAL A 58 -8.85 -11.46 3.44
CA VAL A 58 -7.53 -11.94 3.86
C VAL A 58 -7.64 -12.67 5.20
N LEU A 59 -8.33 -12.09 6.19
CA LEU A 59 -8.55 -12.73 7.51
C LEU A 59 -9.31 -14.06 7.45
N ARG A 60 -10.13 -14.27 6.42
CA ARG A 60 -10.82 -15.55 6.18
C ARG A 60 -10.00 -16.57 5.41
N THR A 61 -8.94 -16.11 4.74
CA THR A 61 -8.14 -16.90 3.80
C THR A 61 -6.78 -17.30 4.38
N LEU A 62 -6.17 -16.42 5.16
CA LEU A 62 -4.84 -16.59 5.74
C LEU A 62 -4.90 -16.52 7.27
N ASP A 63 -4.12 -17.37 7.94
CA ASP A 63 -3.99 -17.35 9.40
C ASP A 63 -3.23 -16.12 9.90
N VAL A 64 -2.22 -15.67 9.15
CA VAL A 64 -1.33 -14.55 9.53
C VAL A 64 -1.00 -13.69 8.32
N ALA A 65 -1.43 -12.43 8.36
CA ALA A 65 -1.13 -11.40 7.36
C ALA A 65 -1.18 -9.98 7.99
N PRO A 66 -0.29 -9.65 8.94
CA PRO A 66 -0.32 -8.37 9.66
C PRO A 66 -0.16 -7.16 8.74
N GLN A 67 0.63 -7.24 7.65
CA GLN A 67 0.81 -6.12 6.73
C GLN A 67 -0.51 -5.72 6.09
N LEU A 68 -1.32 -6.68 5.65
CA LEU A 68 -2.63 -6.39 5.07
C LEU A 68 -3.68 -6.05 6.14
N THR A 69 -3.67 -6.70 7.30
CA THR A 69 -4.81 -6.70 8.24
C THR A 69 -4.70 -5.73 9.41
N THR A 70 -3.51 -5.23 9.72
CA THR A 70 -3.29 -4.28 10.83
C THR A 70 -3.22 -2.84 10.33
N ILE A 71 -2.86 -2.62 9.06
CA ILE A 71 -2.72 -1.27 8.51
C ILE A 71 -4.07 -0.62 8.19
N ASP A 72 -4.26 0.58 8.73
CA ASP A 72 -5.35 1.49 8.42
C ASP A 72 -4.99 2.36 7.21
N ALA A 73 -5.95 2.50 6.29
CA ALA A 73 -5.71 3.09 4.98
C ALA A 73 -5.48 4.62 4.98
N TYR A 74 -5.51 5.28 6.15
CA TYR A 74 -5.46 6.74 6.26
C TYR A 74 -4.05 7.30 6.46
N GLN A 75 -3.19 6.61 7.21
CA GLN A 75 -1.85 7.09 7.60
C GLN A 75 -0.87 5.93 7.70
N ALA A 76 -0.63 5.29 6.56
CA ALA A 76 0.27 4.16 6.49
C ALA A 76 1.29 4.27 5.37
N VAL A 77 2.47 3.73 5.64
CA VAL A 77 3.56 3.63 4.69
C VAL A 77 4.21 2.26 4.79
N TYR A 78 4.46 1.64 3.65
CA TYR A 78 5.32 0.47 3.55
C TYR A 78 6.70 0.93 3.08
N VAL A 79 7.70 0.74 3.93
CA VAL A 79 9.10 1.08 3.61
C VAL A 79 9.79 -0.09 2.90
N PRO A 80 10.81 0.17 2.06
CA PRO A 80 11.50 -0.87 1.30
C PRO A 80 12.28 -1.88 2.15
N GLU A 81 12.41 -1.62 3.46
CA GLU A 81 13.13 -2.49 4.39
C GLU A 81 12.29 -3.68 4.85
N ALA A 82 12.95 -4.82 5.01
CA ALA A 82 12.34 -6.04 5.52
C ALA A 82 12.24 -6.00 7.05
N HIS A 83 11.01 -6.06 7.58
CA HIS A 83 10.76 -6.25 9.01
C HIS A 83 9.38 -6.91 9.23
N ALA A 84 9.22 -7.64 10.33
CA ALA A 84 8.07 -8.52 10.52
C ALA A 84 6.84 -7.85 11.15
N GLN A 85 7.02 -6.73 11.85
CA GLN A 85 5.98 -6.12 12.68
C GLN A 85 5.59 -4.73 12.15
N ILE A 86 4.32 -4.37 12.28
CA ILE A 86 3.89 -2.99 12.03
C ILE A 86 4.41 -2.10 13.16
N GLU A 87 5.24 -1.13 12.81
CA GLU A 87 5.69 -0.10 13.75
C GLU A 87 4.71 1.07 13.78
N HIS A 88 4.56 1.67 14.96
CA HIS A 88 3.71 2.84 15.16
C HIS A 88 4.59 3.99 15.59
N LEU A 89 4.89 4.89 14.67
CA LEU A 89 5.80 6.01 14.92
C LEU A 89 5.01 7.27 15.29
N PRO A 90 5.29 7.89 16.45
CA PRO A 90 4.70 9.17 16.79
C PRO A 90 5.25 10.24 15.82
N VAL A 91 4.34 10.94 15.14
CA VAL A 91 4.68 12.06 14.26
C VAL A 91 4.23 13.36 14.90
N ALA A 92 5.13 14.34 14.96
CA ALA A 92 4.80 15.64 15.50
C ALA A 92 3.67 16.29 14.68
N ASN A 93 2.63 16.75 15.37
CA ASN A 93 1.43 17.37 14.79
C ASN A 93 0.51 16.42 14.00
N ALA A 94 0.73 15.10 14.06
CA ALA A 94 -0.26 14.12 13.64
C ALA A 94 -1.20 13.78 14.80
N ALA A 95 -2.47 13.50 14.49
CA ALA A 95 -3.45 13.06 15.50
C ALA A 95 -3.19 11.62 15.95
N ASP A 96 -2.77 10.76 15.01
CA ASP A 96 -2.50 9.35 15.22
C ASP A 96 -1.04 9.02 14.86
N PRO A 97 -0.46 7.95 15.44
CA PRO A 97 0.85 7.46 15.02
C PRO A 97 0.84 7.01 13.55
N LEU A 98 1.93 7.26 12.85
CA LEU A 98 2.16 6.72 11.52
C LEU A 98 2.37 5.22 11.60
N GLN A 99 1.57 4.45 10.87
CA GLN A 99 1.75 3.01 10.76
C GLN A 99 2.79 2.70 9.68
N VAL A 100 3.86 2.02 10.07
CA VAL A 100 4.96 1.66 9.18
C VAL A 100 5.00 0.16 9.01
N GLY A 101 4.74 -0.27 7.78
CA GLY A 101 4.84 -1.65 7.34
C GLY A 101 6.09 -1.92 6.51
N SER A 102 6.32 -3.19 6.22
CA SER A 102 7.42 -3.66 5.39
C SER A 102 6.90 -3.99 4.01
N LEU A 103 7.42 -3.33 2.99
CA LEU A 103 7.04 -3.58 1.61
C LEU A 103 7.37 -5.02 1.15
N PRO A 104 8.55 -5.59 1.45
CA PRO A 104 8.79 -7.01 1.20
C PRO A 104 7.77 -7.93 1.87
N ALA A 105 7.46 -7.71 3.15
CA ALA A 105 6.51 -8.55 3.87
C ALA A 105 5.08 -8.41 3.33
N LEU A 106 4.69 -7.21 2.89
CA LEU A 106 3.41 -6.95 2.22
C LEU A 106 3.30 -7.76 0.92
N ILE A 107 4.34 -7.74 0.08
CA ILE A 107 4.35 -8.47 -1.18
C ILE A 107 4.25 -9.98 -0.92
N ASP A 108 4.98 -10.49 0.07
CA ASP A 108 4.88 -11.91 0.46
C ASP A 108 3.47 -12.28 0.96
N GLU A 109 2.82 -11.39 1.72
CA GLU A 109 1.42 -11.56 2.13
C GLU A 109 0.44 -11.57 0.96
N LEU A 110 0.60 -10.63 0.02
CA LEU A 110 -0.22 -10.55 -1.18
C LEU A 110 -0.08 -11.79 -2.05
N GLN A 111 1.14 -12.30 -2.22
CA GLN A 111 1.40 -13.52 -2.98
C GLN A 111 0.75 -14.74 -2.32
N ARG A 112 0.87 -14.89 -1.00
CA ARG A 112 0.19 -15.97 -0.26
C ARG A 112 -1.31 -15.86 -0.37
N PHE A 113 -1.86 -14.66 -0.21
CA PHE A 113 -3.28 -14.41 -0.36
C PHE A 113 -3.76 -14.79 -1.77
N ALA A 114 -3.03 -14.36 -2.79
CA ALA A 114 -3.35 -14.63 -4.19
C ALA A 114 -3.36 -16.13 -4.48
N ALA A 115 -2.36 -16.86 -4.00
CA ALA A 115 -2.29 -18.32 -4.15
C ALA A 115 -3.50 -19.02 -3.50
N SER A 116 -3.93 -18.58 -2.32
CA SER A 116 -5.08 -19.16 -1.62
C SER A 116 -6.43 -18.72 -2.21
N ALA A 117 -6.50 -17.53 -2.80
CA ALA A 117 -7.71 -16.94 -3.36
C ALA A 117 -7.87 -17.17 -4.88
N SER A 118 -6.93 -17.89 -5.51
CA SER A 118 -6.84 -18.10 -6.96
C SER A 118 -6.82 -16.78 -7.76
N LEU A 119 -6.06 -15.81 -7.28
CA LEU A 119 -5.87 -14.50 -7.93
C LEU A 119 -4.52 -14.43 -8.66
N PRO A 120 -4.41 -13.64 -9.74
CA PRO A 120 -3.17 -13.49 -10.49
C PRO A 120 -2.11 -12.73 -9.70
N THR A 121 -0.83 -13.08 -9.90
CA THR A 121 0.34 -12.35 -9.36
C THR A 121 1.29 -11.86 -10.47
N ASP A 122 1.09 -12.33 -11.69
CA ASP A 122 1.84 -11.92 -12.87
C ASP A 122 1.44 -10.50 -13.29
N ASP A 123 2.41 -9.70 -13.73
CA ASP A 123 2.15 -8.29 -14.08
C ASP A 123 1.20 -8.16 -15.27
N VAL A 124 1.29 -9.04 -16.26
CA VAL A 124 0.43 -8.99 -17.45
C VAL A 124 -0.99 -9.35 -17.08
N GLU A 125 -1.18 -10.42 -16.30
CA GLU A 125 -2.52 -10.83 -15.83
C GLU A 125 -3.15 -9.78 -14.91
N LEU A 126 -2.36 -9.17 -14.02
CA LEU A 126 -2.82 -8.08 -13.16
C LEU A 126 -3.23 -6.84 -13.99
N MET A 127 -2.44 -6.46 -14.99
CA MET A 127 -2.78 -5.34 -15.87
C MET A 127 -4.03 -5.61 -16.71
N GLN A 128 -4.22 -6.84 -17.19
CA GLN A 128 -5.44 -7.24 -17.90
C GLN A 128 -6.66 -7.17 -16.99
N LEU A 129 -6.53 -7.63 -15.75
CA LEU A 129 -7.61 -7.58 -14.76
C LEU A 129 -7.93 -6.13 -14.35
N ALA A 130 -6.92 -5.28 -14.21
CA ALA A 130 -7.12 -3.85 -13.97
C ALA A 130 -7.88 -3.19 -15.13
N ALA A 131 -7.48 -3.45 -16.38
CA ALA A 131 -8.18 -2.94 -17.56
C ALA A 131 -9.62 -3.43 -17.65
N HIS A 132 -9.87 -4.69 -17.29
CA HIS A 132 -11.23 -5.25 -17.24
C HIS A 132 -12.14 -4.48 -16.29
N TYR A 133 -11.67 -4.14 -15.09
CA TYR A 133 -12.45 -3.36 -14.12
C TYR A 133 -12.61 -1.89 -14.53
N LEU A 134 -11.66 -1.31 -15.27
CA LEU A 134 -11.76 0.06 -15.78
C LEU A 134 -12.76 0.19 -16.94
N GLU A 135 -12.81 -0.80 -17.82
CA GLU A 135 -13.64 -0.76 -19.05
C GLU A 135 -15.05 -1.33 -18.85
N GLY A 136 -15.28 -2.09 -17.77
CA GLY A 136 -16.55 -2.78 -17.52
C GLY A 136 -17.59 -1.95 -16.77
N ASP A 137 -18.87 -2.29 -16.98
CA ASP A 137 -20.01 -1.76 -16.19
C ASP A 137 -20.09 -2.31 -14.75
N ASP A 138 -19.10 -3.10 -14.32
CA ASP A 138 -19.05 -3.80 -13.03
C ASP A 138 -18.17 -3.08 -11.98
N ALA A 139 -18.00 -1.76 -12.09
CA ALA A 139 -17.13 -0.95 -11.22
C ALA A 139 -17.43 -1.13 -9.71
N ASP A 140 -18.67 -1.43 -9.33
CA ASP A 140 -19.09 -1.64 -7.93
C ASP A 140 -18.91 -3.10 -7.44
N ARG A 141 -18.50 -4.03 -8.31
CA ARG A 141 -18.28 -5.44 -7.97
C ARG A 141 -16.83 -5.71 -7.62
N ASP A 142 -16.61 -6.71 -6.76
CA ASP A 142 -15.28 -7.22 -6.41
C ASP A 142 -14.29 -6.12 -5.95
N LEU A 143 -14.77 -5.14 -5.18
CA LEU A 143 -13.95 -4.02 -4.68
C LEU A 143 -12.68 -4.48 -3.94
N ASP A 144 -12.72 -5.65 -3.29
CA ASP A 144 -11.56 -6.29 -2.68
C ASP A 144 -10.53 -6.75 -3.72
N VAL A 145 -10.97 -7.31 -4.84
CA VAL A 145 -10.10 -7.73 -5.94
C VAL A 145 -9.52 -6.51 -6.65
N GLN A 146 -10.31 -5.48 -6.90
CA GLN A 146 -9.81 -4.22 -7.48
C GLN A 146 -8.71 -3.60 -6.60
N THR A 147 -8.96 -3.53 -5.29
CA THR A 147 -7.97 -3.03 -4.32
C THR A 147 -6.72 -3.90 -4.29
N TYR A 148 -6.89 -5.24 -4.30
CA TYR A 148 -5.78 -6.19 -4.38
C TYR A 148 -4.92 -5.96 -5.62
N VAL A 149 -5.53 -5.84 -6.81
CA VAL A 149 -4.83 -5.67 -8.08
C VAL A 149 -4.02 -4.38 -8.05
N GLN A 150 -4.65 -3.28 -7.66
CA GLN A 150 -3.98 -1.98 -7.63
C GLN A 150 -2.86 -1.94 -6.58
N LEU A 151 -3.08 -2.53 -5.39
CA LEU A 151 -2.06 -2.64 -4.36
C LEU A 151 -0.88 -3.50 -4.82
N MET A 152 -1.13 -4.66 -5.42
CA MET A 152 -0.10 -5.60 -5.86
C MET A 152 0.78 -5.00 -6.97
N LEU A 153 0.18 -4.37 -7.99
CA LEU A 153 0.92 -3.67 -9.04
C LEU A 153 1.80 -2.56 -8.46
N THR A 154 1.20 -1.71 -7.61
CA THR A 154 1.91 -0.56 -7.04
C THR A 154 3.01 -1.00 -6.07
N ALA A 155 2.78 -2.07 -5.30
CA ALA A 155 3.79 -2.65 -4.40
C ALA A 155 4.98 -3.23 -5.15
N LYS A 156 4.75 -3.98 -6.23
CA LYS A 156 5.83 -4.51 -7.09
C LYS A 156 6.65 -3.37 -7.71
N GLN A 157 5.98 -2.32 -8.18
CA GLN A 157 6.64 -1.13 -8.72
C GLN A 157 7.45 -0.38 -7.65
N ALA A 158 6.90 -0.20 -6.44
CA ALA A 158 7.60 0.43 -5.32
C ALA A 158 8.86 -0.37 -4.95
N SER A 159 8.75 -1.70 -4.92
CA SER A 159 9.86 -2.59 -4.63
C SER A 159 10.94 -2.54 -5.71
N ALA A 160 10.55 -2.50 -6.99
CA ALA A 160 11.50 -2.37 -8.10
C ALA A 160 12.25 -1.03 -8.08
N ARG A 161 11.61 0.02 -7.56
CA ARG A 161 12.20 1.36 -7.43
C ARG A 161 12.98 1.56 -6.12
N GLY A 162 12.85 0.65 -5.15
CA GLY A 162 13.39 0.84 -3.80
C GLY A 162 12.80 2.04 -3.08
N GLN A 163 11.52 2.36 -3.34
CA GLN A 163 10.82 3.51 -2.79
C GLN A 163 9.72 3.07 -1.82
N ALA A 164 9.32 3.98 -0.93
CA ALA A 164 8.21 3.76 -0.03
C ALA A 164 6.87 3.78 -0.79
N LEU A 165 5.92 2.97 -0.31
CA LEU A 165 4.55 2.89 -0.78
C LEU A 165 3.62 3.47 0.28
N TRP A 166 2.93 4.54 -0.05
CA TRP A 166 1.98 5.23 0.82
C TRP A 166 0.55 4.82 0.51
N VAL A 167 -0.27 4.73 1.54
CA VAL A 167 -1.70 4.45 1.46
C VAL A 167 -2.44 5.72 1.88
N VAL A 168 -3.21 6.30 0.95
CA VAL A 168 -3.77 7.66 1.08
C VAL A 168 -5.25 7.67 0.73
N THR A 169 -6.08 8.36 1.51
CA THR A 169 -7.53 8.52 1.24
C THR A 169 -7.96 9.98 1.16
#